data_AF-A0A432JGR7-F1
#
_entry.id   AF-A0A432JGR7-F1
#
_cell.length_a   1.000
_cell.length_b   1.000
_cell.length_c   1.000
_cell.angle_alpha   90.00
_cell.angle_beta   90.00
_cell.angle_gamma   90.00
#
_symmetry.space_group_name_H-M   'P 1'
#
loop_
_entity.id
_entity.type
_entity.pdbx_description
1 polymer ?
#
loop_
_entity_poly.entity_id
_entity_poly.type
_entity_poly.pdbx_seq_one_letter_code
_entity_poly.pdbx_strand_id
1 'polypeptide(L)'
;MRFLIETYGPLAGKDLVEEIGLGTSISRSLETVTGLDLGVFESRFIRWLARWEDPERALLSDYVIELDAILATESAISEQRAENIATPMFAQESISSRAALVQSTEELVAALQLLSPPERAQELHQQAEDRLGRVLEWLSLELLASQTRDNVPLRAANDMIPELKARNFTLKRNLSNLKFICNLPD
;
A
#
# COMPACT_ATOMS: atom_id res chain seq x y z
N MET A 1 -19.12 15.60 -9.48
CA MET A 1 -18.51 16.19 -10.68
C MET A 1 -18.34 15.20 -11.83
N ARG A 2 -17.74 14.02 -11.63
CA ARG A 2 -17.49 13.06 -12.72
C ARG A 2 -18.74 12.56 -13.44
N PHE A 3 -19.79 12.17 -12.71
CA PHE A 3 -21.10 11.84 -13.31
C PHE A 3 -21.63 12.95 -14.23
N LEU A 4 -21.53 14.21 -13.80
CA LEU A 4 -21.98 15.37 -14.59
C LEU A 4 -21.16 15.50 -15.87
N ILE A 5 -19.84 15.42 -15.74
CA ILE A 5 -18.91 15.54 -16.88
C ILE A 5 -19.14 14.44 -17.91
N GLU A 6 -19.23 13.18 -17.46
CA GLU A 6 -19.37 12.03 -18.34
C GLU A 6 -20.76 11.93 -19.00
N THR A 7 -21.81 12.39 -18.30
CA THR A 7 -23.19 12.23 -18.78
C THR A 7 -23.72 13.46 -19.52
N TYR A 8 -23.29 14.66 -19.14
CA TYR A 8 -23.81 15.94 -19.64
C TYR A 8 -22.74 16.83 -20.29
N GLY A 9 -21.48 16.38 -20.32
CA GLY A 9 -20.39 17.03 -21.01
C GLY A 9 -19.40 17.75 -20.09
N PRO A 10 -18.19 18.07 -20.60
CA PRO A 10 -17.05 18.50 -19.79
C PRO A 10 -17.26 19.80 -19.00
N LEU A 11 -18.20 20.65 -19.42
CA LEU A 11 -18.52 21.91 -18.74
C LEU A 11 -19.62 21.78 -17.69
N ALA A 12 -20.42 20.71 -17.69
CA ALA A 12 -21.59 20.58 -16.84
C ALA A 12 -21.28 20.75 -15.34
N GLY A 13 -20.12 20.28 -14.89
CA GLY A 13 -19.68 20.51 -13.52
C GLY A 13 -19.42 21.98 -13.21
N LYS A 14 -18.76 22.69 -14.13
CA LYS A 14 -18.48 24.12 -14.00
C LYS A 14 -19.78 24.92 -14.03
N ASP A 15 -20.64 24.64 -15.00
CA ASP A 15 -21.93 25.33 -15.18
C ASP A 15 -22.81 25.17 -13.93
N LEU A 16 -22.78 24.01 -13.27
CA LEU A 16 -23.48 23.78 -12.01
C LEU A 16 -22.97 24.68 -10.87
N VAL A 17 -21.65 24.82 -10.77
CA VAL A 17 -21.04 25.69 -9.75
C VAL A 17 -21.34 27.16 -10.03
N GLU A 18 -21.34 27.58 -11.31
CA GLU A 18 -21.72 28.94 -11.70
C GLU A 18 -23.18 29.25 -11.33
N GLU A 19 -24.12 28.34 -11.63
CA GLU A 19 -25.52 28.49 -11.23
C GLU A 19 -25.70 28.60 -9.71
N ILE A 20 -24.98 27.79 -8.92
CA ILE A 20 -25.00 27.92 -7.45
C ILE A 20 -24.40 29.26 -7.00
N GLY A 21 -23.32 29.71 -7.65
CA GLY A 21 -22.67 31.00 -7.39
C GLY A 21 -23.55 32.21 -7.68
N LEU A 22 -24.53 32.07 -8.57
CA LEU A 22 -25.57 33.07 -8.84
C LEU A 22 -26.69 33.11 -7.78
N GLY A 23 -26.58 32.28 -6.73
CA GLY A 23 -27.54 32.20 -5.63
C GLY A 23 -28.69 31.22 -5.86
N THR A 24 -28.60 30.40 -6.92
CA THR A 24 -29.62 29.41 -7.25
C THR A 24 -29.50 28.18 -6.33
N SER A 25 -30.63 27.63 -5.89
CA SER A 25 -30.64 26.41 -5.06
C SER A 25 -30.11 25.21 -5.84
N ILE A 26 -29.43 24.27 -5.17
CA ILE A 26 -28.88 23.04 -5.77
C ILE A 26 -29.87 22.32 -6.69
N SER A 27 -31.12 22.13 -6.26
CA SER A 27 -32.14 21.45 -7.07
C SER A 27 -32.39 22.16 -8.40
N ARG A 28 -32.56 23.48 -8.36
CA ARG A 28 -32.78 24.31 -9.55
C ARG A 28 -31.52 24.40 -10.41
N SER A 29 -30.33 24.50 -9.82
CA SER A 29 -29.07 24.50 -10.57
C SER A 29 -28.85 23.16 -11.31
N LEU A 30 -29.15 22.04 -10.66
CA LEU A 30 -29.12 20.71 -11.28
C LEU A 30 -30.14 20.59 -12.40
N GLU A 31 -31.36 21.08 -12.21
CA GLU A 31 -32.39 21.09 -13.24
C GLU A 31 -31.98 21.96 -14.44
N THR A 32 -31.41 23.15 -14.21
CA THR A 32 -30.90 24.03 -15.26
C THR A 32 -29.80 23.35 -16.09
N VAL A 33 -28.83 22.71 -15.43
CA VAL A 33 -27.66 22.13 -16.11
C VAL A 33 -27.96 20.78 -16.76
N THR A 34 -28.79 19.95 -16.12
CA THR A 34 -29.01 18.56 -16.55
C THR A 34 -30.36 18.34 -17.24
N GLY A 35 -31.27 19.31 -17.15
CA GLY A 35 -32.66 19.19 -17.61
C GLY A 35 -33.50 18.21 -16.78
N LEU A 36 -33.02 17.79 -15.61
CA LEU A 36 -33.69 16.80 -14.77
C LEU A 36 -34.12 17.40 -13.43
N ASP A 37 -35.35 17.07 -13.03
CA ASP A 37 -35.76 17.21 -11.64
C ASP A 37 -34.80 16.44 -10.71
N LEU A 38 -34.64 16.94 -9.48
CA LEU A 38 -33.71 16.41 -8.49
C LEU A 38 -33.92 14.91 -8.24
N GLY A 39 -35.16 14.43 -8.11
CA GLY A 39 -35.42 13.02 -7.82
C GLY A 39 -35.03 12.10 -8.99
N VAL A 40 -35.18 12.58 -10.22
CA VAL A 40 -34.75 11.86 -11.42
C VAL A 40 -33.23 11.86 -11.56
N PHE A 41 -32.60 13.01 -11.28
CA PHE A 41 -31.15 13.13 -11.23
C PHE A 41 -30.55 12.15 -10.21
N GLU A 42 -31.03 12.16 -8.97
CA GLU A 42 -30.57 11.26 -7.89
C GLU A 42 -30.73 9.79 -8.27
N SER A 43 -31.89 9.42 -8.83
CA SER A 43 -32.13 8.05 -9.30
C SER A 43 -31.14 7.60 -10.38
N ARG A 44 -30.81 8.50 -11.32
CA ARG A 44 -29.80 8.22 -12.36
C ARG A 44 -28.39 8.19 -11.80
N PHE A 45 -28.07 9.10 -10.88
CA PHE A 45 -26.79 9.14 -10.19
C PHE A 45 -26.55 7.87 -9.39
N ILE A 46 -27.52 7.41 -8.61
CA ILE A 46 -27.45 6.15 -7.84
C ILE A 46 -27.25 4.96 -8.78
N ARG A 47 -27.99 4.90 -9.90
CA ARG A 47 -27.84 3.82 -10.88
C ARG A 47 -26.48 3.85 -11.58
N TRP A 48 -25.96 5.04 -11.86
CA TRP A 48 -24.62 5.21 -12.41
C TRP A 48 -23.58 4.76 -11.38
N LEU A 49 -23.70 5.19 -10.13
CA LEU A 49 -22.82 4.82 -9.03
C LEU A 49 -22.81 3.29 -8.81
N ALA A 50 -23.97 2.63 -8.91
CA ALA A 50 -24.11 1.19 -8.75
C ALA A 50 -23.41 0.38 -9.86
N ARG A 51 -23.15 1.00 -11.02
CA ARG A 51 -22.45 0.39 -12.16
C ARG A 51 -21.05 0.96 -12.34
N TRP A 52 -20.68 1.93 -11.53
CA TRP A 52 -19.42 2.61 -11.65
C TRP A 52 -18.33 1.70 -11.09
N GLU A 53 -17.41 1.30 -11.97
CA GLU A 53 -16.14 0.71 -11.58
C GLU A 53 -15.09 1.82 -11.61
N ASP A 54 -14.35 1.97 -10.51
CA ASP A 54 -13.17 2.83 -10.52
C ASP A 54 -12.17 2.23 -11.54
N PRO A 55 -11.83 2.96 -12.62
CA PRO A 55 -10.96 2.42 -13.66
C PRO A 55 -9.57 2.05 -13.14
N GLU A 56 -9.15 2.61 -12.00
CA GLU A 56 -7.89 2.27 -11.35
C GLU A 56 -8.01 1.10 -10.37
N ARG A 57 -9.24 0.66 -10.02
CA ARG A 57 -9.44 -0.39 -9.00
C ARG A 57 -8.86 -1.72 -9.41
N ALA A 58 -8.96 -2.11 -10.69
CA ALA A 58 -8.36 -3.35 -11.17
C ALA A 58 -6.82 -3.31 -11.01
N LEU A 59 -6.18 -2.26 -11.54
CA LEU A 59 -4.74 -2.05 -11.42
C LEU A 59 -4.27 -1.97 -9.97
N LEU A 60 -5.04 -1.30 -9.12
CA LEU A 60 -4.75 -1.17 -7.69
C LEU A 60 -4.94 -2.50 -6.96
N SER A 61 -5.95 -3.28 -7.31
CA SER A 61 -6.18 -4.62 -6.77
C SER A 61 -5.03 -5.55 -7.13
N ASP A 62 -4.61 -5.58 -8.40
CA ASP A 62 -3.52 -6.43 -8.88
C ASP A 62 -2.21 -6.07 -8.14
N TYR A 63 -1.89 -4.77 -8.07
CA TYR A 63 -0.74 -4.29 -7.32
C TYR A 63 -0.78 -4.68 -5.84
N VAL A 64 -1.92 -4.51 -5.17
CA VAL A 64 -2.07 -4.83 -3.74
C VAL A 64 -1.91 -6.33 -3.49
N ILE A 65 -2.42 -7.19 -4.37
CA ILE A 65 -2.23 -8.65 -4.29
C ILE A 65 -0.74 -9.01 -4.36
N GLU A 66 0.00 -8.42 -5.29
CA GLU A 66 1.44 -8.66 -5.42
C GLU A 66 2.21 -8.13 -4.19
N LEU A 67 1.86 -6.94 -3.70
CA LEU A 67 2.45 -6.39 -2.48
C LEU A 67 2.16 -7.26 -1.26
N ASP A 68 0.93 -7.76 -1.09
CA ASP A 68 0.57 -8.67 0.00
C ASP A 68 1.41 -9.95 -0.03
N ALA A 69 1.67 -10.52 -1.21
CA ALA A 69 2.52 -11.70 -1.35
C ALA A 69 3.96 -11.43 -0.89
N ILE A 70 4.51 -10.26 -1.23
CA ILE A 70 5.83 -9.82 -0.76
C ILE A 70 5.85 -9.67 0.77
N LEU A 71 4.85 -9.02 1.34
CA LEU A 71 4.76 -8.79 2.80
C LEU A 71 4.50 -10.08 3.60
N ALA A 72 3.76 -11.03 3.03
CA ALA A 72 3.58 -12.36 3.59
C ALA A 72 4.92 -13.11 3.62
N THR A 73 5.72 -13.01 2.57
CA THR A 73 7.05 -13.63 2.52
C THR A 73 8.02 -12.97 3.51
N GLU A 74 7.99 -11.63 3.67
CA GLU A 74 8.77 -10.96 4.73
C GLU A 74 8.35 -11.41 6.13
N SER A 75 7.05 -11.63 6.35
CA SER A 75 6.56 -12.17 7.62
C SER A 75 7.10 -13.58 7.88
N ALA A 76 7.12 -14.45 6.86
CA ALA A 76 7.71 -15.79 6.96
C ALA A 76 9.22 -15.76 7.24
N ILE A 77 9.97 -14.82 6.64
CA ILE A 77 11.39 -14.59 6.95
C ILE A 77 11.57 -14.19 8.42
N SER A 78 10.70 -13.32 8.94
CA SER A 78 10.72 -12.89 10.34
C SER A 78 10.44 -14.06 11.31
N GLU A 79 9.49 -14.92 10.97
CA GLU A 79 9.17 -16.14 11.71
C GLU A 79 10.35 -17.11 11.70
N GLN A 80 10.92 -17.39 10.52
CA GLN A 80 12.09 -18.26 10.39
C GLN A 80 13.29 -17.73 11.19
N ARG A 81 13.50 -16.40 11.20
CA ARG A 81 14.52 -15.75 12.04
C ARG A 81 14.26 -16.01 13.53
N ALA A 82 13.02 -15.87 13.99
CA ALA A 82 12.67 -16.12 15.39
C ALA A 82 12.95 -17.57 15.78
N GLU A 83 12.61 -18.54 14.92
CA GLU A 83 12.92 -19.96 15.12
C GLU A 83 14.43 -20.24 15.17
N ASN A 84 15.20 -19.62 14.27
CA ASN A 84 16.67 -19.73 14.25
C ASN A 84 17.32 -19.22 15.55
N ILE A 85 16.70 -18.24 16.22
CA ILE A 85 17.17 -17.72 17.51
C ILE A 85 16.79 -18.65 18.65
N ALA A 86 15.58 -19.24 18.60
CA ALA A 86 15.09 -20.15 19.62
C ALA A 86 15.81 -21.52 19.58
N THR A 87 16.34 -21.90 18.42
CA THR A 87 16.96 -23.20 18.20
C THR A 87 18.49 -23.13 18.35
N PRO A 88 19.10 -23.91 19.25
CA PRO A 88 20.55 -24.00 19.33
C PRO A 88 21.14 -24.53 18.02
N MET A 89 22.08 -23.79 17.44
CA MET A 89 22.78 -24.16 16.20
C MET A 89 24.28 -24.12 16.39
N PHE A 90 25.01 -24.94 15.64
CA PHE A 90 26.46 -24.77 15.52
C PHE A 90 26.78 -23.48 14.77
N ALA A 91 27.98 -22.92 14.98
CA ALA A 91 28.36 -21.63 14.43
C ALA A 91 28.22 -21.57 12.90
N GLN A 92 28.58 -22.64 12.18
CA GLN A 92 28.47 -22.68 10.72
C GLN A 92 27.02 -22.71 10.24
N GLU A 93 26.16 -23.50 10.91
CA GLU A 93 24.72 -23.57 10.60
C GLU A 93 24.04 -22.22 10.85
N SER A 94 24.41 -21.57 11.96
CA SER A 94 23.95 -20.23 12.35
C SER A 94 24.31 -19.16 11.31
N ILE A 95 25.51 -19.21 10.73
CA ILE A 95 25.95 -18.31 9.64
C ILE A 95 25.18 -18.62 8.35
N SER A 96 25.11 -19.89 7.96
CA SER A 96 24.41 -20.31 6.73
C SER A 96 22.93 -19.94 6.77
N SER A 97 22.27 -20.15 7.91
CA SER A 97 20.86 -19.80 8.08
C SER A 97 20.61 -18.28 7.98
N ARG A 98 21.47 -17.45 8.60
CA ARG A 98 21.39 -15.99 8.45
C ARG A 98 21.68 -15.50 7.03
N ALA A 99 22.64 -16.12 6.35
CA ALA A 99 22.93 -15.81 4.95
C ALA A 99 21.72 -16.08 4.05
N ALA A 100 21.00 -17.19 4.28
CA ALA A 100 19.77 -17.49 3.57
C ALA A 100 18.68 -16.43 3.81
N LEU A 101 18.49 -15.98 5.06
CA LEU A 101 17.53 -14.91 5.37
C LEU A 101 17.87 -13.58 4.66
N VAL A 102 19.15 -13.21 4.62
CA VAL A 102 19.63 -12.01 3.89
C VAL A 102 19.32 -12.17 2.40
N GLN A 103 19.73 -13.28 1.79
CA GLN A 103 19.48 -13.54 0.37
C GLN A 103 17.99 -13.50 0.02
N SER A 104 17.13 -14.17 0.79
CA SER A 104 15.68 -14.14 0.54
C SER A 104 15.11 -12.71 0.68
N THR A 105 15.68 -11.89 1.55
CA THR A 105 15.25 -10.48 1.68
C THR A 105 15.75 -9.63 0.52
N GLU A 106 16.95 -9.87 0.00
CA GLU A 106 17.45 -9.24 -1.24
C GLU A 106 16.54 -9.56 -2.43
N GLU A 107 16.10 -10.81 -2.55
CA GLU A 107 15.15 -11.25 -3.57
C GLU A 107 13.80 -10.54 -3.44
N LEU A 108 13.30 -10.32 -2.20
CA LEU A 108 12.08 -9.54 -1.97
C LEU A 108 12.23 -8.05 -2.33
N VAL A 109 13.37 -7.44 -2.01
CA VAL A 109 13.66 -6.05 -2.39
C VAL A 109 13.69 -5.93 -3.92
N ALA A 110 14.34 -6.87 -4.61
CA ALA A 110 14.35 -6.91 -6.07
C ALA A 110 12.95 -7.12 -6.67
N ALA A 111 12.15 -8.03 -6.09
CA ALA A 111 10.77 -8.25 -6.51
C ALA A 111 9.90 -6.99 -6.32
N LEU A 112 10.06 -6.28 -5.20
CA LEU A 112 9.35 -5.04 -4.95
C LEU A 112 9.70 -3.97 -5.99
N GLN A 113 10.98 -3.81 -6.34
CA GLN A 113 11.44 -2.84 -7.34
C GLN A 113 10.92 -3.11 -8.76
N LEU A 114 10.48 -4.33 -9.05
CA LEU A 114 9.87 -4.69 -10.33
C LEU A 114 8.37 -4.34 -10.38
N LEU A 115 7.74 -4.07 -9.24
CA LEU A 115 6.35 -3.64 -9.21
C LEU A 115 6.21 -2.24 -9.79
N SER A 116 5.13 -2.02 -10.53
CA SER A 116 4.76 -0.70 -11.04
C SER A 116 3.57 -0.17 -10.25
N PRO A 117 3.78 0.65 -9.19
CA PRO A 117 2.69 1.12 -8.34
C PRO A 117 1.78 2.09 -9.12
N PRO A 118 0.45 1.91 -9.06
CA PRO A 118 -0.51 2.94 -9.46
C PRO A 118 -0.31 4.23 -8.67
N GLU A 119 -0.73 5.37 -9.21
CA GLU A 119 -0.52 6.69 -8.59
C GLU A 119 -0.98 6.73 -7.12
N ARG A 120 -2.15 6.17 -6.82
CA ARG A 120 -2.71 6.10 -5.46
C ARG A 120 -1.92 5.23 -4.48
N ALA A 121 -1.06 4.35 -4.98
CA ALA A 121 -0.25 3.44 -4.17
C ALA A 121 1.23 3.85 -4.06
N GLN A 122 1.66 4.94 -4.71
CA GLN A 122 3.07 5.35 -4.71
C GLN A 122 3.64 5.57 -3.31
N GLU A 123 2.90 6.24 -2.43
CA GLU A 123 3.35 6.46 -1.06
C GLU A 123 3.44 5.14 -0.27
N LEU A 124 2.48 4.23 -0.47
CA LEU A 124 2.50 2.92 0.15
C LEU A 124 3.68 2.08 -0.35
N HIS A 125 3.99 2.17 -1.64
CA HIS A 125 5.13 1.52 -2.26
C HIS A 125 6.44 1.99 -1.65
N GLN A 126 6.64 3.31 -1.53
CA GLN A 126 7.83 3.87 -0.90
C GLN A 126 7.96 3.39 0.55
N GLN A 127 6.86 3.31 1.31
CA GLN A 127 6.88 2.77 2.67
C GLN A 127 7.28 1.29 2.72
N ALA A 128 6.88 0.49 1.73
CA ALA A 128 7.29 -0.90 1.61
C ALA A 128 8.78 -1.02 1.27
N GLU A 129 9.29 -0.19 0.35
CA GLU A 129 10.72 -0.16 -0.02
C GLU A 129 11.58 0.21 1.18
N ASP A 130 11.24 1.32 1.85
CA ASP A 130 11.88 1.77 3.06
C ASP A 130 11.92 0.70 4.14
N ARG A 131 10.81 -0.02 4.32
CA ARG A 131 10.69 -1.11 5.30
C ARG A 131 11.60 -2.27 4.91
N LEU A 132 11.49 -2.81 3.70
CA LEU A 132 12.25 -3.98 3.28
C LEU A 132 13.76 -3.69 3.23
N GLY A 133 14.15 -2.48 2.78
CA GLY A 133 15.55 -2.04 2.84
C GLY A 133 16.08 -2.02 4.27
N ARG A 134 15.27 -1.57 5.24
CA ARG A 134 15.66 -1.58 6.65
C ARG A 134 15.71 -2.98 7.25
N VAL A 135 14.82 -3.89 6.84
CA VAL A 135 14.87 -5.31 7.23
C VAL A 135 16.13 -5.97 6.67
N LEU A 136 16.49 -5.69 5.42
CA LEU A 136 17.71 -6.21 4.80
C LEU A 136 18.97 -5.77 5.57
N GLU A 137 19.07 -4.49 5.91
CA GLU A 137 20.18 -3.96 6.70
C GLU A 137 20.25 -4.63 8.08
N TRP A 138 19.09 -4.82 8.72
CA TRP A 138 18.99 -5.48 10.02
C TRP A 138 19.52 -6.93 9.99
N LEU A 139 19.06 -7.72 9.01
CA LEU A 139 19.51 -9.10 8.84
C LEU A 139 21.00 -9.19 8.45
N SER A 140 21.47 -8.23 7.66
CA SER A 140 22.88 -8.14 7.25
C SER A 140 23.80 -7.89 8.45
N LEU A 141 23.39 -7.02 9.39
CA LEU A 141 24.13 -6.78 10.63
C LEU A 141 24.20 -8.04 11.51
N GLU A 142 23.13 -8.83 11.57
CA GLU A 142 23.11 -10.09 12.33
C GLU A 142 23.99 -11.18 11.71
N LEU A 143 24.00 -11.25 10.38
CA LEU A 143 24.93 -12.11 9.64
C LEU A 143 26.38 -11.68 9.93
N LEU A 144 26.66 -10.39 9.84
CA LEU A 144 28.00 -9.84 10.10
C LEU A 144 28.46 -10.17 11.52
N ALA A 145 27.62 -9.97 12.54
CA ALA A 145 27.93 -10.34 13.93
C ALA A 145 28.29 -11.83 14.06
N SER A 146 27.57 -12.70 13.36
CA SER A 146 27.78 -14.15 13.41
C SER A 146 29.10 -14.55 12.73
N GLN A 147 29.46 -13.88 11.64
CA GLN A 147 30.69 -14.13 10.88
C GLN A 147 31.94 -13.63 11.62
N THR A 148 31.88 -12.42 12.18
CA THR A 148 33.02 -11.79 12.86
C THR A 148 33.15 -12.20 14.31
N ARG A 149 32.09 -12.80 14.90
CA ARG A 149 31.95 -13.03 16.34
C ARG A 149 32.06 -11.74 17.17
N ASP A 150 31.76 -10.61 16.54
CA ASP A 150 31.69 -9.30 17.18
C ASP A 150 30.25 -8.96 17.55
N ASN A 151 30.06 -8.43 18.75
CA ASN A 151 28.76 -7.98 19.24
C ASN A 151 28.42 -6.55 18.80
N VAL A 152 29.36 -5.78 18.25
CA VAL A 152 29.08 -4.42 17.78
C VAL A 152 27.97 -4.39 16.70
N PRO A 153 28.01 -5.21 15.63
CA PRO A 153 26.94 -5.25 14.64
C PRO A 153 25.62 -5.75 15.25
N LEU A 154 25.66 -6.66 16.22
CA LEU A 154 24.47 -7.16 16.91
C LEU A 154 23.78 -6.08 17.74
N ARG A 155 24.54 -5.18 18.38
CA ARG A 155 23.97 -4.02 19.09
C ARG A 155 23.28 -3.07 18.12
N ALA A 156 23.94 -2.74 17.00
CA ALA A 156 23.35 -1.91 15.95
C ALA A 156 22.06 -2.53 15.40
N ALA A 157 22.03 -3.85 15.17
CA ALA A 157 20.83 -4.56 14.76
C ALA A 157 19.70 -4.45 15.80
N ASN A 158 20.01 -4.59 17.09
CA ASN A 158 19.02 -4.46 18.16
C ASN A 158 18.45 -3.04 18.26
N ASP A 159 19.27 -2.01 18.01
CA ASP A 159 18.85 -0.61 18.03
C ASP A 159 17.85 -0.28 16.90
N MET A 160 17.80 -1.07 15.83
CA MET A 160 16.84 -0.92 14.73
C MET A 160 15.44 -1.47 15.05
N ILE A 161 15.28 -2.31 16.08
CA ILE A 161 14.00 -2.98 16.40
C ILE A 161 12.83 -1.99 16.58
N PRO A 162 12.96 -0.88 17.33
CA PRO A 162 11.87 0.08 17.49
C PRO A 162 11.43 0.70 16.16
N GLU A 163 12.39 1.06 15.31
CA GLU A 163 12.12 1.62 13.97
C GLU A 163 11.39 0.60 13.08
N LEU A 164 11.88 -0.64 13.03
CA LEU A 164 11.26 -1.71 12.24
C LEU A 164 9.82 -1.97 12.65
N LYS A 165 9.53 -1.94 13.96
CA LYS A 165 8.16 -2.06 14.49
C LYS A 165 7.28 -0.88 14.06
N ALA A 166 7.78 0.34 14.16
CA ALA A 166 7.04 1.54 13.76
C ALA A 166 6.72 1.56 12.26
N ARG A 167 7.69 1.19 11.41
CA ARG A 167 7.50 1.05 9.96
C ARG A 167 6.49 -0.04 9.63
N ASN A 168 6.56 -1.21 10.29
CA ASN A 168 5.58 -2.29 10.09
C ASN A 168 4.15 -1.81 10.37
N PHE A 169 3.96 -1.16 11.53
CA PHE A 169 2.66 -0.67 11.95
C PHE A 169 2.10 0.34 10.95
N THR A 170 2.94 1.30 10.53
CA THR A 170 2.55 2.34 9.57
C THR A 170 2.16 1.74 8.23
N LEU A 171 2.97 0.82 7.70
CA LEU A 171 2.71 0.17 6.41
C LEU A 171 1.40 -0.63 6.45
N LYS A 172 1.20 -1.49 7.46
CA LYS A 172 -0.03 -2.29 7.61
C LYS A 172 -1.26 -1.40 7.72
N ARG A 173 -1.20 -0.34 8.52
CA ARG A 173 -2.30 0.62 8.66
C ARG A 173 -2.63 1.28 7.33
N ASN A 174 -1.62 1.75 6.60
CA ASN A 174 -1.83 2.48 5.35
C ASN A 174 -2.32 1.54 4.23
N LEU A 175 -1.85 0.29 4.20
CA LEU A 175 -2.36 -0.75 3.31
C LEU A 175 -3.85 -1.05 3.59
N SER A 176 -4.22 -1.26 4.85
CA SER A 176 -5.63 -1.46 5.23
C SER A 176 -6.50 -0.25 4.88
N ASN A 177 -5.99 0.97 5.10
CA ASN A 177 -6.70 2.19 4.71
C ASN A 177 -6.91 2.27 3.19
N LEU A 178 -5.89 1.94 2.39
CA LEU A 178 -5.99 1.92 0.93
C LEU A 178 -7.02 0.88 0.47
N LYS A 179 -6.97 -0.35 1.01
CA LYS A 179 -7.97 -1.40 0.73
C LYS A 179 -9.38 -0.92 1.03
N PHE A 180 -9.58 -0.31 2.19
CA PHE A 180 -10.88 0.23 2.60
C PHE A 180 -11.38 1.36 1.69
N ILE A 181 -10.56 2.39 1.46
CA ILE A 181 -10.93 3.58 0.66
C ILE A 181 -11.26 3.19 -0.78
N CYS A 182 -10.51 2.23 -1.35
CA CYS A 182 -10.69 1.81 -2.74
C CYS A 182 -11.57 0.56 -2.89
N ASN A 183 -12.19 0.08 -1.81
CA ASN A 183 -13.05 -1.11 -1.80
C ASN A 183 -12.38 -2.31 -2.51
N LEU A 184 -11.12 -2.57 -2.13
CA LEU A 184 -10.34 -3.70 -2.62
C LEU A 184 -10.67 -4.94 -1.81
N PRO A 185 -10.52 -6.15 -2.39
CA PRO A 185 -10.64 -7.39 -1.64
C PRO A 185 -9.57 -7.46 -0.52
N ASP A 186 -9.94 -8.13 0.58
CA ASP A 186 -9.04 -8.41 1.70
C ASP A 186 -7.98 -9.46 1.38
#